data_AF-A0A1B7TIA6-F1
#
_entry.id   AF-A0A1B7TIA6-F1
#
_cell.length_a   1.000
_cell.length_b   1.000
_cell.length_c   1.000
_cell.angle_alpha   90.00
_cell.angle_beta   90.00
_cell.angle_gamma   90.00
#
_symmetry.space_group_name_H-M   'P 1'
#
loop_
_entity.id
_entity.type
_entity.pdbx_description
1 polymer ?
#
loop_
_entity_poly.entity_id
_entity_poly.type
_entity_poly.pdbx_seq_one_letter_code
_entity_poly.pdbx_strand_id
1 'polypeptide(L)'
;MSKQKILNFPLPDGAEDLSLHELQALIKNEEYLTHYVINKSYNQLKEITTLDNEIETLTSLKQQYDYLIYNKLQEDIDLVEDKIEELSTGLLDLVDYKKMLRNDFKPETIKKKLDSYLAKVKKIEIDPLEKQISEDPFDTKLHDQYIEKLSKWEKMKILFDSLV
;
A
#
# COMPACT_ATOMS: atom_id res chain seq x y z
N MET A 1 46.81 -37.70 15.11
CA MET A 1 47.75 -36.98 14.23
C MET A 1 47.12 -36.87 12.85
N SER A 2 46.86 -35.66 12.38
CA SER A 2 46.28 -35.43 11.05
C SER A 2 47.36 -35.69 9.99
N LYS A 3 47.07 -36.54 9.00
CA LYS A 3 47.96 -36.76 7.85
C LYS A 3 47.93 -35.49 6.99
N GLN A 4 48.93 -34.62 7.11
CA GLN A 4 49.18 -33.58 6.12
C GLN A 4 49.41 -34.27 4.78
N LYS A 5 48.50 -34.06 3.81
CA LYS A 5 48.77 -34.38 2.41
C LYS A 5 49.95 -33.49 2.00
N ILE A 6 51.10 -34.11 1.71
CA ILE A 6 52.19 -33.43 1.04
C ILE A 6 51.69 -33.16 -0.39
N LEU A 7 51.39 -31.90 -0.70
CA LEU A 7 51.21 -31.48 -2.09
C LEU A 7 52.59 -31.39 -2.73
N ASN A 8 52.81 -32.13 -3.80
CA ASN A 8 54.04 -32.02 -4.58
C ASN A 8 54.00 -30.73 -5.40
N PHE A 9 55.14 -30.05 -5.51
CA PHE A 9 55.31 -28.90 -6.41
C PHE A 9 55.21 -29.39 -7.87
N PRO A 10 54.51 -28.68 -8.77
CA PRO A 10 54.39 -29.10 -10.15
C PRO A 10 55.76 -29.18 -10.82
N LEU A 11 55.95 -30.13 -11.72
CA LEU A 11 57.19 -30.26 -12.48
C LEU A 11 57.31 -29.14 -13.54
N PRO A 12 58.53 -28.79 -13.96
CA PRO A 12 58.74 -27.96 -15.15
C PRO A 12 58.01 -28.53 -16.36
N ASP A 13 57.48 -27.65 -17.19
CA ASP A 13 56.73 -28.06 -18.38
C ASP A 13 57.64 -28.91 -19.29
N GLY A 14 57.14 -30.07 -19.75
CA GLY A 14 57.90 -31.03 -20.57
C GLY A 14 58.86 -31.94 -19.79
N ALA A 15 58.95 -31.84 -18.46
CA ALA A 15 59.77 -32.75 -17.65
C ALA A 15 59.33 -34.22 -17.75
N GLU A 16 58.06 -34.47 -18.06
CA GLU A 16 57.51 -35.82 -18.24
C GLU A 16 58.02 -36.50 -19.53
N ASP A 17 58.46 -35.71 -20.51
CA ASP A 17 58.93 -36.20 -21.82
C ASP A 17 60.46 -36.41 -21.87
N LEU A 18 61.17 -36.09 -20.78
CA LEU A 18 62.63 -36.18 -20.71
C LEU A 18 63.12 -37.62 -20.52
N SER A 19 64.22 -37.96 -21.18
CA SER A 19 64.94 -39.22 -20.92
C SER A 19 65.56 -39.22 -19.52
N LEU A 20 65.91 -40.41 -19.00
CA LEU A 20 66.54 -40.55 -17.68
C LEU A 20 67.83 -39.72 -17.54
N HIS A 21 68.60 -39.60 -18.61
CA HIS A 21 69.83 -38.81 -18.62
C HIS A 21 69.55 -37.31 -18.49
N GLU A 22 68.53 -36.82 -19.22
CA GLU A 22 68.10 -35.42 -19.18
C GLU A 22 67.46 -35.06 -17.83
N LEU A 23 66.67 -35.97 -17.25
CA LEU A 23 66.13 -35.82 -15.89
C LEU A 23 67.25 -35.71 -14.85
N GLN A 24 68.30 -36.53 -14.96
CA GLN A 24 69.45 -36.45 -14.06
C GLN A 24 70.22 -35.13 -14.21
N ALA A 25 70.33 -34.61 -15.43
CA ALA A 25 70.94 -33.31 -15.68
C ALA A 25 70.08 -32.16 -15.11
N LEU A 26 68.76 -32.23 -15.27
CA LEU A 26 67.80 -31.28 -14.73
C LEU A 26 67.83 -31.25 -13.19
N ILE A 27 67.83 -32.42 -12.54
CA ILE A 27 67.90 -32.54 -11.07
C ILE A 27 69.20 -31.94 -10.52
N LYS A 28 70.30 -32.02 -11.27
CA LYS A 28 71.60 -31.45 -10.88
C LYS A 28 71.72 -29.94 -11.17
N ASN A 29 70.77 -29.37 -11.91
CA ASN A 29 70.76 -27.94 -12.24
C ASN A 29 69.95 -27.17 -11.19
N GLU A 30 70.58 -26.94 -10.04
CA GLU A 30 69.95 -26.27 -8.89
C GLU A 30 69.49 -24.85 -9.20
N GLU A 31 70.25 -24.10 -10.01
CA GLU A 31 69.91 -22.73 -10.42
C GLU A 31 68.60 -22.70 -11.22
N TYR A 32 68.48 -23.56 -12.24
CA TYR A 32 67.25 -23.67 -13.03
C TYR A 32 66.04 -24.04 -12.18
N LEU A 33 66.17 -25.07 -11.33
CA LEU A 33 65.07 -25.52 -10.49
C LEU A 33 64.65 -24.46 -9.47
N THR A 34 65.60 -23.73 -8.90
CA THR A 34 65.33 -22.62 -7.98
C THR A 34 64.56 -21.51 -8.68
N HIS A 35 65.00 -21.08 -9.88
CA HIS A 35 64.29 -20.08 -10.66
C HIS A 35 62.89 -20.53 -11.09
N TYR A 36 62.73 -21.81 -11.45
CA TYR A 36 61.43 -22.37 -11.79
C TYR A 36 60.45 -22.30 -10.61
N VAL A 37 60.87 -22.74 -9.42
CA VAL A 37 60.02 -22.71 -8.22
C VAL A 37 59.62 -21.27 -7.88
N ILE A 38 60.58 -20.34 -7.89
CA ILE A 38 60.30 -18.92 -7.58
C ILE A 38 59.31 -18.34 -8.59
N ASN A 39 59.55 -18.52 -9.89
CA ASN A 39 58.70 -17.94 -10.93
C ASN A 39 57.27 -18.53 -10.90
N LYS A 40 57.15 -19.85 -10.73
CA LYS A 40 55.84 -20.50 -10.63
C LYS A 40 55.07 -20.03 -9.39
N SER A 41 55.75 -19.94 -8.24
CA SER A 41 55.15 -19.44 -7.00
C SER A 41 54.73 -17.97 -7.11
N TYR A 42 55.54 -17.14 -7.76
CA TYR A 42 55.24 -15.73 -7.99
C TYR A 42 53.99 -15.54 -8.87
N ASN A 43 53.88 -16.30 -9.96
CA ASN A 43 52.71 -16.21 -10.84
C ASN A 43 51.43 -16.69 -10.15
N GLN A 44 51.50 -17.78 -9.37
CA GLN A 44 50.37 -18.24 -8.56
C GLN A 44 49.95 -17.19 -7.52
N LEU A 45 50.91 -16.57 -6.83
CA LEU A 45 50.62 -15.50 -5.87
C LEU A 45 49.92 -14.32 -6.55
N LYS A 46 50.39 -13.91 -7.74
CA LYS A 46 49.78 -12.83 -8.52
C LYS A 46 48.33 -13.14 -8.92
N GLU A 47 48.07 -14.38 -9.33
CA GLU A 47 46.72 -14.84 -9.66
C GLU A 47 45.81 -14.81 -8.43
N ILE A 48 46.29 -15.32 -7.29
CA ILE A 48 45.57 -15.26 -6.00
C ILE A 48 45.24 -13.81 -5.65
N THR A 49 46.20 -12.88 -5.70
CA THR A 49 45.96 -11.46 -5.42
C THR A 49 44.93 -10.85 -6.36
N THR A 50 44.91 -11.27 -7.62
CA THR A 50 43.90 -10.79 -8.59
C THR A 50 42.51 -11.28 -8.22
N LEU A 51 42.38 -12.56 -7.86
CA LEU A 51 41.12 -13.16 -7.41
C LEU A 51 40.64 -12.54 -6.09
N ASP A 52 41.54 -12.25 -5.15
CA ASP A 52 41.20 -11.60 -3.88
C ASP A 52 40.58 -10.21 -4.14
N ASN A 53 41.18 -9.41 -5.02
CA ASN A 53 40.63 -8.10 -5.41
C ASN A 53 39.25 -8.22 -6.09
N GLU A 54 39.05 -9.24 -6.92
CA GLU A 54 37.76 -9.51 -7.56
C GLU A 54 36.69 -9.90 -6.53
N ILE A 55 37.05 -10.73 -5.53
CA ILE A 55 36.18 -11.09 -4.41
C ILE A 55 35.78 -9.86 -3.61
N GLU A 56 36.72 -8.96 -3.29
CA GLU A 56 36.42 -7.71 -2.59
C GLU A 56 35.43 -6.84 -3.38
N THR A 57 35.67 -6.71 -4.69
CA THR A 57 34.81 -5.93 -5.59
C THR A 57 33.40 -6.51 -5.65
N LEU A 58 33.27 -7.83 -5.84
CA LEU A 58 31.99 -8.52 -5.89
C LEU A 58 31.25 -8.45 -4.55
N THR A 59 31.98 -8.49 -3.43
CA THR A 59 31.40 -8.35 -2.09
C THR A 59 30.81 -6.95 -1.90
N SER A 60 31.52 -5.90 -2.34
CA SER A 60 31.01 -4.52 -2.29
C SER A 60 29.77 -4.35 -3.17
N LEU A 61 29.79 -4.88 -4.39
CA LEU A 61 28.63 -4.86 -5.31
C LEU A 61 27.41 -5.54 -4.68
N LYS A 62 27.60 -6.70 -4.04
CA LYS A 62 26.52 -7.41 -3.35
C LYS A 62 25.92 -6.56 -2.23
N GLN A 63 26.74 -5.94 -1.38
CA GLN A 63 26.25 -5.07 -0.30
C GLN A 63 25.44 -3.88 -0.83
N GLN A 64 25.88 -3.27 -1.95
CA GLN A 64 25.13 -2.20 -2.58
C GLN A 64 23.78 -2.69 -3.12
N TYR A 65 23.74 -3.89 -3.71
CA TYR A 65 22.49 -4.48 -4.21
C TYR A 65 21.52 -4.82 -3.07
N ASP A 66 22.02 -5.39 -1.97
CA ASP A 66 21.22 -5.68 -0.77
C ASP A 66 20.61 -4.39 -0.18
N TYR A 67 21.37 -3.28 -0.16
CA TYR A 67 20.88 -1.97 0.27
C TYR A 67 19.77 -1.42 -0.65
N LEU A 68 19.94 -1.52 -1.97
CA LEU A 68 18.93 -1.08 -2.94
C LEU A 68 17.64 -1.90 -2.82
N ILE A 69 17.75 -3.22 -2.64
CA ILE A 69 16.59 -4.09 -2.42
C ILE A 69 15.84 -3.67 -1.16
N TYR A 70 16.56 -3.46 -0.05
CA TYR A 70 15.95 -3.06 1.22
C TYR A 70 15.17 -1.75 1.08
N ASN A 71 15.80 -0.71 0.50
CA ASN A 71 15.14 0.58 0.32
C ASN A 71 13.93 0.49 -0.60
N LYS A 72 14.02 -0.25 -1.71
CA LYS A 72 12.91 -0.44 -2.65
C LYS A 72 11.72 -1.13 -1.97
N LEU A 73 11.99 -2.20 -1.21
CA LEU A 73 10.95 -2.91 -0.45
C LEU A 73 10.32 -2.00 0.60
N GLN A 74 11.12 -1.18 1.28
CA GLN A 74 10.62 -0.25 2.28
C GLN A 74 9.72 0.83 1.66
N GLU A 75 10.14 1.45 0.55
CA GLU A 75 9.32 2.42 -0.18
C GLU A 75 7.96 1.83 -0.61
N ASP A 76 7.96 0.58 -1.10
CA ASP A 76 6.73 -0.11 -1.49
C ASP A 76 5.84 -0.44 -0.28
N ILE A 77 6.42 -0.80 0.87
CA ILE A 77 5.69 -1.04 2.13
C ILE A 77 5.04 0.25 2.62
N ASP A 78 5.80 1.35 2.70
CA ASP A 78 5.31 2.63 3.19
C ASP A 78 4.13 3.13 2.33
N LEU A 79 4.23 2.99 1.00
CA LEU A 79 3.14 3.34 0.07
C LEU A 79 1.87 2.51 0.29
N VAL A 80 2.02 1.22 0.65
CA VAL A 80 0.88 0.35 0.94
C VAL A 80 0.25 0.72 2.28
N GLU A 81 1.05 1.04 3.29
CA GLU A 81 0.57 1.49 4.60
C GLU A 81 -0.23 2.79 4.50
N ASP A 82 0.25 3.79 3.77
CA ASP A 82 -0.45 5.05 3.52
C ASP A 82 -1.83 4.82 2.88
N LYS A 83 -1.91 3.94 1.88
CA LYS A 83 -3.18 3.59 1.22
C LYS A 83 -4.14 2.86 2.15
N ILE A 84 -3.63 2.01 3.03
CA ILE A 84 -4.46 1.33 4.04
C ILE A 84 -5.02 2.33 5.03
N GLU A 85 -4.24 3.33 5.45
CA GLU A 85 -4.70 4.40 6.32
C GLU A 85 -5.79 5.26 5.66
N GLU A 86 -5.60 5.64 4.39
CA GLU A 86 -6.59 6.40 3.62
C GLU A 86 -7.91 5.61 3.49
N LEU A 87 -7.84 4.33 3.14
CA LEU A 87 -9.02 3.45 3.02
C LEU A 87 -9.72 3.26 4.37
N SER A 88 -8.96 3.15 5.47
CA SER A 88 -9.51 2.98 6.82
C SER A 88 -10.28 4.23 7.27
N THR A 89 -9.73 5.42 6.97
CA THR A 89 -10.39 6.70 7.25
C THR A 89 -11.67 6.85 6.43
N GLY A 90 -11.61 6.57 5.11
CA GLY A 90 -12.78 6.61 4.24
C GLY A 90 -13.88 5.61 4.66
N LEU A 91 -13.50 4.44 5.20
CA LEU A 91 -14.44 3.48 5.73
C LEU A 91 -15.17 4.01 6.98
N LEU A 92 -14.46 4.66 7.90
CA LEU A 92 -15.05 5.28 9.09
C LEU A 92 -16.07 6.36 8.70
N ASP A 93 -15.70 7.25 7.77
CA ASP A 93 -16.59 8.29 7.27
C ASP A 93 -17.87 7.71 6.63
N LEU A 94 -17.73 6.64 5.85
CA LEU A 94 -18.88 5.96 5.24
C LEU A 94 -19.77 5.27 6.28
N VAL A 95 -19.19 4.70 7.33
CA VAL A 95 -19.94 4.08 8.44
C VAL A 95 -20.74 5.15 9.19
N ASP A 96 -20.13 6.30 9.48
CA ASP A 96 -20.79 7.41 10.15
C ASP A 96 -21.87 8.04 9.27
N TYR A 97 -21.61 8.23 7.98
CA TYR A 97 -22.60 8.70 7.02
C TYR A 97 -23.79 7.73 6.92
N LYS A 98 -23.53 6.42 6.84
CA LYS A 98 -24.57 5.38 6.85
C LYS A 98 -25.39 5.42 8.14
N LYS A 99 -24.75 5.66 9.28
CA LYS A 99 -25.43 5.80 10.58
C LYS A 99 -26.30 7.05 10.63
N MET A 100 -25.82 8.17 10.10
CA MET A 100 -26.58 9.41 9.97
C MET A 100 -27.82 9.20 9.10
N LEU A 101 -27.66 8.64 7.90
CA LEU A 101 -28.78 8.30 7.02
C LEU A 101 -29.78 7.37 7.70
N ARG A 102 -29.31 6.31 8.38
CA ARG A 102 -30.20 5.43 9.14
C ARG A 102 -31.04 6.18 10.17
N ASN A 103 -30.47 7.18 10.85
CA ASN A 103 -31.21 7.99 11.82
C ASN A 103 -32.17 8.98 11.16
N ASP A 104 -31.77 9.58 10.04
CA ASP A 104 -32.61 10.52 9.29
C ASP A 104 -33.82 9.86 8.63
N PHE A 105 -33.66 8.61 8.17
CA PHE A 105 -34.69 7.81 7.53
C PHE A 105 -35.42 6.86 8.47
N LYS A 106 -35.24 7.00 9.79
CA LYS A 106 -36.10 6.33 10.77
C LYS A 106 -37.55 6.79 10.59
N PRO A 107 -38.54 5.88 10.62
CA PRO A 107 -39.96 6.24 10.48
C PRO A 107 -40.34 7.39 11.42
N GLU A 108 -39.89 7.36 12.68
CA GLU A 108 -40.21 8.37 13.67
C GLU A 108 -39.62 9.75 13.32
N THR A 109 -38.41 9.78 12.75
CA THR A 109 -37.75 11.01 12.29
C THR A 109 -38.46 11.59 11.08
N ILE A 110 -38.83 10.75 10.11
CA ILE A 110 -39.58 11.15 8.92
C ILE A 110 -40.94 11.70 9.36
N LYS A 111 -41.68 10.97 10.21
CA LYS A 111 -42.97 11.41 10.76
C LYS A 111 -42.88 12.79 11.37
N LYS A 112 -41.89 13.00 12.26
CA LYS A 112 -41.68 14.29 12.92
C LYS A 112 -41.39 15.43 11.94
N LYS A 113 -40.62 15.17 10.87
CA LYS A 113 -40.35 16.17 9.81
C LYS A 113 -41.63 16.49 9.02
N LEU A 114 -42.41 15.48 8.65
CA LEU A 114 -43.68 15.63 7.94
C LEU A 114 -44.74 16.37 8.78
N ASP A 115 -44.90 15.99 10.05
CA ASP A 115 -45.80 16.65 11.01
C ASP A 115 -45.42 18.13 11.20
N SER A 116 -44.12 18.42 11.32
CA SER A 116 -43.62 19.80 11.42
C SER A 116 -43.94 20.61 10.17
N TYR A 117 -43.85 20.01 8.98
CA TYR A 117 -44.24 20.66 7.74
C TYR A 117 -45.74 20.93 7.69
N LEU A 118 -46.59 19.94 8.02
CA LEU A 118 -48.04 20.13 8.07
C LEU A 118 -48.46 21.23 9.05
N ALA A 119 -47.80 21.30 10.21
CA ALA A 119 -48.05 22.36 11.19
C ALA A 119 -47.68 23.76 10.65
N LYS A 120 -46.58 23.87 9.88
CA LYS A 120 -46.20 25.13 9.22
C LYS A 120 -47.22 25.55 8.17
N VAL A 121 -47.65 24.62 7.30
CA VAL A 121 -48.66 24.92 6.28
C VAL A 121 -49.96 25.37 6.94
N LYS A 122 -50.43 24.66 7.97
CA LYS A 122 -51.63 25.04 8.71
C LYS A 122 -51.52 26.47 9.26
N LYS A 123 -50.41 26.77 9.94
CA LYS A 123 -50.16 28.08 10.54
C LYS A 123 -50.09 29.23 9.53
N ILE A 124 -49.54 28.97 8.33
CA ILE A 124 -49.31 30.01 7.32
C ILE A 124 -50.51 30.19 6.41
N GLU A 125 -51.21 29.10 6.05
CA GLU A 125 -52.21 29.12 4.99
C GLU A 125 -53.65 28.90 5.48
N ILE A 126 -53.85 28.26 6.64
CA ILE A 126 -55.19 27.90 7.14
C ILE A 126 -55.60 28.80 8.30
N ASP A 127 -54.79 28.86 9.36
CA ASP A 127 -55.11 29.62 10.57
C ASP A 127 -55.47 31.10 10.28
N PRO A 128 -54.79 31.81 9.34
CA PRO A 128 -55.17 33.18 9.01
C PRO A 128 -56.55 33.28 8.33
N LEU A 129 -56.88 32.34 7.44
CA LEU A 129 -58.17 32.29 6.76
C LEU A 129 -59.29 31.92 7.74
N GLU A 130 -59.04 30.97 8.64
CA GLU A 130 -59.97 30.58 9.72
C GLU A 130 -60.30 31.76 10.63
N LYS A 131 -59.28 32.56 10.96
CA LYS A 131 -59.45 33.79 11.74
C LYS A 131 -60.27 34.84 10.99
N GLN A 132 -59.97 35.08 9.72
CA GLN A 132 -60.71 36.05 8.89
C GLN A 132 -62.18 35.62 8.71
N ILE A 133 -62.46 34.33 8.54
CA ILE A 133 -63.84 33.80 8.45
C ILE A 133 -64.60 34.02 9.76
N SER A 134 -63.93 33.87 10.89
CA SER A 134 -64.54 34.11 12.20
C SER A 134 -64.89 35.59 12.40
N GLU A 135 -64.14 36.49 11.76
CA GLU A 135 -64.34 37.94 11.80
C GLU A 135 -65.40 38.42 10.78
N ASP A 136 -65.49 37.78 9.62
CA ASP A 136 -66.53 38.03 8.59
C ASP A 136 -67.11 36.71 8.01
N PRO A 137 -68.16 36.16 8.65
CA PRO A 137 -68.74 34.87 8.27
C PRO A 137 -69.55 34.89 6.96
N PHE A 138 -69.78 36.05 6.36
CA PHE A 138 -70.63 36.19 5.17
C PHE A 138 -69.81 36.39 3.89
N ASP A 139 -68.48 36.52 3.97
CA ASP A 139 -67.60 36.55 2.80
C ASP A 139 -67.46 35.15 2.18
N THR A 140 -68.38 34.87 1.26
CA THR A 140 -68.40 33.63 0.46
C THR A 140 -67.09 33.34 -0.28
N LYS A 141 -66.36 34.36 -0.75
CA LYS A 141 -65.10 34.15 -1.47
C LYS A 141 -63.99 33.71 -0.51
N LEU A 142 -63.96 34.29 0.68
CA LEU A 142 -63.03 33.89 1.72
C LEU A 142 -63.29 32.45 2.19
N HIS A 143 -64.57 32.08 2.33
CA HIS A 143 -64.98 30.70 2.61
C HIS A 143 -64.52 29.70 1.54
N ASP A 144 -64.70 30.03 0.25
CA ASP A 144 -64.26 29.16 -0.84
C ASP A 144 -62.73 28.94 -0.81
N GLN A 145 -61.96 30.01 -0.57
CA GLN A 145 -60.49 29.92 -0.43
C GLN A 145 -60.07 29.06 0.76
N TYR A 146 -60.73 29.22 1.91
CA TYR A 146 -60.46 28.40 3.09
C TYR A 146 -60.74 26.92 2.84
N ILE A 147 -61.88 26.59 2.24
CA ILE A 147 -62.25 25.19 1.92
C ILE A 147 -61.23 24.59 0.96
N GLU A 148 -60.80 25.33 -0.07
CA GLU A 148 -59.80 24.86 -1.01
C GLU A 148 -58.46 24.56 -0.31
N LYS A 149 -57.99 25.47 0.53
CA LYS A 149 -56.72 25.33 1.28
C LYS A 149 -56.78 24.19 2.30
N LEU A 150 -57.88 24.09 3.05
CA LEU A 150 -58.11 23.01 4.01
C LEU A 150 -58.16 21.66 3.32
N SER A 151 -58.89 21.54 2.20
CA SER A 151 -58.97 20.30 1.42
C SER A 151 -57.60 19.85 0.90
N LYS A 152 -56.76 20.78 0.43
CA LYS A 152 -55.39 20.48 0.01
C LYS A 152 -54.53 19.99 1.18
N TRP A 153 -54.62 20.65 2.33
CA TRP A 153 -53.89 20.24 3.53
C TRP A 153 -54.31 18.87 4.05
N GLU A 154 -55.61 18.57 4.07
CA GLU A 154 -56.15 17.26 4.47
C GLU A 154 -55.61 16.15 3.56
N LYS A 155 -55.55 16.39 2.26
CA LYS A 155 -54.96 15.45 1.28
C LYS A 155 -53.46 15.25 1.54
N MET A 156 -52.71 16.31 1.85
CA MET A 156 -51.29 16.19 2.21
C MET A 156 -51.10 15.38 3.49
N LYS A 157 -51.96 15.59 4.49
CA LYS A 157 -51.92 14.83 5.75
C LYS A 157 -52.13 13.34 5.50
N ILE A 158 -53.16 12.96 4.75
CA ILE A 158 -53.42 11.55 4.40
C ILE A 158 -52.24 10.95 3.63
N LEU A 159 -51.67 11.69 2.68
CA LEU A 159 -50.50 11.24 1.94
C LEU A 159 -49.30 11.00 2.88
N PHE A 160 -49.03 11.93 3.79
CA PHE A 160 -47.90 11.84 4.73
C PHE A 160 -48.08 10.69 5.73
N ASP A 161 -49.30 10.48 6.23
CA ASP A 161 -49.65 9.35 7.09
C ASP A 161 -49.49 8.00 6.37
N SER A 162 -49.61 7.96 5.03
CA SER A 162 -49.39 6.73 4.25
C SER A 162 -47.92 6.41 3.98
N LEU A 163 -47.01 7.38 4.18
CA LEU A 163 -45.57 7.25 3.90
C LEU A 163 -44.78 6.74 5.10
N VAL A 164 -45.39 6.67 6.29
CA VAL A 164 -44.70 6.38 7.56
C VAL A 164 -45.51 5.43 8.42
#